data_AF-A0A537NZ55-F1
#
_entry.id   AF-A0A537NZ55-F1
#
_cell.length_a   1.000
_cell.length_b   1.000
_cell.length_c   1.000
_cell.angle_alpha   90.00
_cell.angle_beta   90.00
_cell.angle_gamma   90.00
#
_symmetry.space_group_name_H-M   'P 1'
#
loop_
_entity.id
_entity.type
_entity.pdbx_description
1 polymer ?
#
loop_
_entity_poly.entity_id
_entity_poly.type
_entity_poly.pdbx_seq_one_letter_code
_entity_poly.pdbx_strand_id
1 'polypeptide(L)'
;MSVSSPFIHRPIATSLLGVAVMLGGLLGYLWLPVSSLPQVDFPTIQVTTQLPGGSPNVMASLVTAPLERNFGQIPSLQLLTSSS
;
A
#
# COMPACT_ATOMS: atom_id res chain seq x y z
N MET A 1 -37.93 32.53 3.87
CA MET A 1 -38.17 31.11 4.23
C MET A 1 -37.08 30.70 5.20
N SER A 2 -37.39 30.38 6.45
CA SER A 2 -36.36 30.00 7.43
C SER A 2 -36.14 28.49 7.41
N VAL A 3 -34.88 28.08 7.28
CA VAL A 3 -34.47 26.66 7.22
C VAL A 3 -34.63 26.00 8.60
N SER A 4 -34.63 26.79 9.67
CA SER A 4 -34.66 26.32 11.07
C SER A 4 -36.07 26.07 11.63
N SER A 5 -37.12 26.71 11.08
CA SER A 5 -38.50 26.53 11.54
C SER A 5 -38.99 25.06 11.55
N PRO A 6 -38.75 24.23 10.52
CA PRO A 6 -39.22 22.83 10.54
C PRO A 6 -38.53 21.98 11.62
N PHE A 7 -37.27 22.26 11.95
CA PHE A 7 -36.53 21.53 12.98
C PHE A 7 -37.01 21.85 14.41
N ILE A 8 -37.51 23.07 14.64
CA ILE A 8 -38.05 23.52 15.93
C ILE A 8 -39.46 22.96 16.14
N HIS A 9 -40.30 22.93 15.10
CA HIS A 9 -41.67 22.42 15.20
C HIS A 9 -41.78 20.90 15.32
N ARG A 10 -40.72 20.15 14.95
CA ARG A 10 -40.68 18.68 15.07
C ARG A 10 -39.47 18.22 15.89
N PRO A 11 -39.46 18.49 17.22
CA PRO A 11 -38.32 18.17 18.08
C PRO A 11 -37.95 16.67 18.09
N ILE A 12 -38.96 15.79 17.95
CA ILE A 12 -38.78 14.33 17.87
C ILE A 12 -38.08 13.91 16.56
N ALA A 13 -38.42 14.53 15.44
CA ALA A 13 -37.79 14.21 14.15
C ALA A 13 -36.33 14.69 14.14
N THR A 14 -36.07 15.88 14.70
CA THR A 14 -34.73 16.45 14.81
C THR A 14 -33.83 15.63 15.73
N SER A 15 -34.33 15.16 16.88
CA SER A 15 -33.55 14.30 17.78
C SER A 15 -33.25 12.94 17.15
N LEU A 16 -34.22 12.33 16.46
CA LEU A 16 -34.02 11.06 15.75
C LEU A 16 -32.97 11.19 14.63
N LEU A 17 -32.98 12.32 13.91
CA LEU A 17 -31.97 12.63 12.89
C LEU A 17 -30.58 12.79 13.51
N GLY A 18 -30.48 13.47 14.66
CA GLY A 18 -29.22 13.59 15.40
C GLY A 18 -28.67 12.24 15.86
N VAL A 19 -29.54 11.37 16.38
CA VAL A 19 -29.16 10.00 16.79
C VAL A 19 -28.74 9.16 15.58
N ALA A 20 -29.43 9.26 14.45
CA ALA A 20 -29.07 8.55 13.23
C ALA A 20 -27.67 8.95 12.72
N VAL A 21 -27.34 10.24 12.74
CA VAL A 21 -26.00 10.74 12.36
C VAL A 21 -24.95 10.26 13.35
N MET A 22 -25.24 10.31 14.65
CA MET A 22 -24.32 9.85 15.70
C MET A 22 -24.01 8.35 15.56
N LEU A 23 -25.02 7.51 15.33
CA LEU A 23 -24.85 6.07 15.12
C LEU A 23 -24.10 5.76 13.82
N GLY A 24 -24.41 6.48 12.73
CA GLY A 24 -23.70 6.35 11.47
C GLY A 24 -22.21 6.70 11.61
N GLY A 25 -21.90 7.77 12.34
CA GLY A 25 -20.52 8.15 12.65
C GLY A 25 -19.79 7.13 13.52
N LEU A 26 -20.47 6.57 14.53
CA LEU A 26 -19.89 5.55 15.41
C LEU A 26 -19.58 4.26 14.65
N LEU A 27 -20.50 3.79 13.83
CA LEU A 27 -20.31 2.61 12.98
C LEU A 27 -19.19 2.84 11.96
N GLY A 28 -19.17 4.01 11.33
CA GLY A 28 -18.10 4.41 10.41
C GLY A 28 -16.73 4.42 11.10
N TYR A 29 -16.63 4.97 12.30
CA TYR A 29 -15.40 5.00 13.09
C TYR A 29 -14.88 3.60 13.42
N LEU A 30 -15.78 2.68 13.80
CA LEU A 30 -15.41 1.28 14.08
C LEU A 30 -14.96 0.51 12.83
N TRP A 31 -15.43 0.92 11.65
CA TRP A 31 -15.10 0.30 10.38
C TRP A 31 -13.94 0.95 9.63
N LEU A 32 -13.35 2.03 10.15
CA LEU A 32 -12.16 2.59 9.52
C LEU A 32 -11.01 1.57 9.63
N PRO A 33 -10.51 1.02 8.50
CA PRO A 33 -9.36 0.13 8.54
C PRO A 33 -8.14 0.96 8.90
N VAL A 34 -7.57 0.68 10.06
CA VAL A 34 -6.35 1.34 10.52
C VAL A 34 -5.18 0.69 9.79
N SER A 35 -4.78 1.26 8.65
CA SER A 35 -3.54 0.84 7.98
C SER A 35 -2.37 1.35 8.82
N SER A 36 -1.71 0.45 9.53
CA SER A 36 -0.62 0.76 10.47
C SER A 36 0.64 1.30 9.79
N LEU A 37 0.76 1.12 8.47
CA LEU A 37 1.76 1.77 7.64
C LEU A 37 1.08 2.21 6.33
N PRO A 38 1.46 3.37 5.76
CA PRO A 38 1.20 3.60 4.34
C PRO A 38 1.79 2.40 3.58
N GLN A 39 1.06 1.86 2.59
CA GLN A 39 1.65 0.92 1.63
C GLN A 39 2.74 1.67 0.88
N VAL A 40 3.97 1.57 1.40
CA VAL A 40 5.15 1.99 0.67
C VAL A 40 5.43 0.83 -0.27
N ASP A 41 4.80 0.88 -1.44
CA ASP A 41 5.11 -0.02 -2.53
C ASP A 41 6.56 0.29 -2.93
N PHE A 42 7.51 -0.46 -2.38
CA PHE A 42 8.89 -0.44 -2.84
C PHE A 42 8.95 -1.38 -4.06
N PRO A 43 8.98 -0.86 -5.30
CA PRO A 43 9.04 -1.71 -6.49
C PRO A 43 10.40 -2.41 -6.54
N THR A 44 10.51 -3.56 -5.91
CA THR A 44 11.71 -4.41 -5.98
C THR A 44 11.51 -5.38 -7.13
N ILE A 45 12.41 -5.32 -8.11
CA ILE A 45 12.44 -6.28 -9.22
C ILE A 45 13.28 -7.46 -8.76
N GLN A 46 12.64 -8.62 -8.52
CA GLN A 46 13.33 -9.85 -8.16
C GLN A 46 13.61 -10.68 -9.41
N VAL A 47 14.89 -11.03 -9.63
CA VAL A 47 15.32 -11.86 -10.75
C VAL A 47 16.03 -13.08 -10.20
N THR A 48 15.43 -14.26 -10.40
CA THR A 48 16.00 -15.54 -9.98
C THR A 48 16.60 -16.27 -11.17
N THR A 49 17.90 -16.53 -11.14
CA THR A 49 18.60 -17.33 -12.15
C THR A 49 19.05 -18.66 -11.53
N GLN A 50 18.92 -19.75 -12.28
CA GLN A 50 19.34 -21.08 -11.84
C GLN A 50 20.19 -21.72 -12.93
N LEU A 51 21.37 -22.25 -12.56
CA LEU A 51 22.27 -22.99 -13.44
C LEU A 51 22.55 -24.37 -12.81
N PRO A 52 21.84 -25.42 -13.22
CA PRO A 52 22.06 -26.75 -12.68
C PRO A 52 23.47 -27.25 -13.03
N GLY A 53 24.22 -27.70 -12.02
CA GLY A 53 25.59 -28.20 -12.18
C GLY A 53 26.70 -27.14 -12.20
N GLY A 54 26.37 -25.85 -12.00
CA GLY A 54 27.35 -24.78 -11.86
C GLY A 54 27.90 -24.67 -10.44
N SER A 55 29.22 -24.52 -10.27
CA SER A 55 29.78 -24.13 -8.98
C SER A 55 29.48 -22.65 -8.69
N PRO A 56 29.44 -22.20 -7.42
CA PRO A 56 29.13 -20.80 -7.07
C PRO A 56 30.03 -19.78 -7.79
N ASN A 57 31.30 -20.16 -8.04
CA ASN A 57 32.26 -19.32 -8.76
C ASN A 57 31.89 -19.14 -10.25
N VAL A 58 31.31 -20.19 -10.86
CA VAL A 58 30.80 -20.15 -12.25
C VAL A 58 29.52 -19.31 -12.33
N MET A 59 28.64 -19.41 -11.33
CA MET A 59 27.44 -18.58 -11.24
C MET A 59 27.77 -17.09 -11.13
N ALA A 60 28.71 -16.73 -10.27
CA ALA A 60 29.16 -15.34 -10.13
C ALA A 60 29.74 -14.77 -11.44
N SER A 61 30.59 -15.55 -12.12
CA SER A 61 31.34 -15.06 -13.29
C SER A 61 30.54 -15.08 -14.59
N LEU A 62 29.72 -16.11 -14.82
CA LEU A 62 29.01 -16.30 -16.09
C LEU A 62 27.57 -15.78 -16.08
N VAL A 63 26.93 -15.70 -14.92
CA VAL A 63 25.51 -15.31 -14.81
C VAL A 63 25.36 -13.97 -14.12
N THR A 64 25.92 -13.81 -12.91
CA THR A 64 25.74 -12.59 -12.11
C THR A 64 26.45 -11.38 -12.72
N ALA A 65 27.74 -11.49 -13.07
CA ALA A 65 28.51 -10.38 -13.64
C ALA A 65 27.90 -9.73 -14.89
N PRO A 66 27.40 -10.48 -15.91
CA PRO A 66 26.70 -9.86 -17.04
C PRO A 66 25.31 -9.33 -16.66
N LEU A 67 24.57 -9.97 -15.75
CA LEU A 67 23.27 -9.47 -15.29
C LEU A 67 23.41 -8.09 -14.63
N GLU A 68 24.39 -7.93 -13.74
CA GLU A 68 24.68 -6.66 -13.05
C GLU A 68 25.04 -5.55 -14.04
N ARG A 69 25.79 -5.88 -15.09
CA ARG A 69 26.18 -4.91 -16.12
C ARG A 69 24.99 -4.41 -16.94
N ASN A 70 24.02 -5.28 -17.22
CA ASN A 70 22.80 -4.92 -17.94
C ASN A 70 21.80 -4.19 -17.02
N PHE A 71 21.63 -4.65 -15.78
CA PHE A 71 20.76 -3.98 -14.81
C PHE A 71 21.32 -2.61 -14.40
N GLY A 72 22.63 -2.48 -14.21
CA GLY A 72 23.27 -1.19 -13.90
C GLY A 72 23.15 -0.12 -14.99
N GLN A 73 22.70 -0.47 -16.20
CA GLN A 73 22.38 0.49 -17.25
C GLN A 73 20.94 1.01 -17.19
N ILE A 74 20.08 0.43 -16.33
CA ILE A 74 18.71 0.89 -16.13
C ILE A 74 18.74 2.16 -15.27
N PRO A 75 18.33 3.33 -15.81
CA PRO A 75 18.27 4.55 -15.01
C PRO A 75 17.20 4.39 -13.90
N SER A 76 17.52 4.84 -12.69
CA SER A 76 16.67 4.82 -11.48
C SER A 76 16.70 3.57 -10.61
N LEU A 77 17.72 2.70 -10.71
CA LEU A 77 17.96 1.66 -9.70
C LEU A 77 18.66 2.24 -8.46
N GLN A 78 18.02 2.15 -7.30
CA GLN A 78 18.55 2.65 -6.01
C GLN A 78 19.43 1.64 -5.27
N LEU A 79 19.16 0.34 -5.43
CA LEU A 79 19.90 -0.73 -4.77
C LEU A 79 19.86 -2.00 -5.61
N LEU A 80 21.03 -2.61 -5.84
CA LEU A 80 21.18 -3.93 -6.47
C LEU A 80 21.84 -4.84 -5.44
N THR A 81 21.22 -5.99 -5.15
CA THR A 81 21.76 -7.00 -4.22
C THR A 81 21.80 -8.35 -4.92
N SER A 82 22.99 -8.93 -5.02
CA SER A 82 23.24 -10.23 -5.65
C SER A 82 23.64 -11.25 -4.59
N SER A 83 23.07 -12.46 -4.66
CA SER A 83 23.48 -13.63 -3.87
C SER A 83 23.68 -14.80 -4.83
N SER A 84 24.85 -15.45 -4.81
CA SER A 84 25.29 -16.49 -5.75
C SER A 84 25.61 -17.80 -5.07
#